data_AF-A0A537GSN2-F1
#
_entry.id   AF-A0A537GSN2-F1
#
_cell.length_a   1.000
_cell.length_b   1.000
_cell.length_c   1.000
_cell.angle_alpha   90.00
_cell.angle_beta   90.00
_cell.angle_gamma   90.00
#
_symmetry.space_group_name_H-M   'P 1'
#
loop_
_entity.id
_entity.type
_entity.pdbx_description
1 polymer ?
#
loop_
_entity_poly.entity_id
_entity_poly.type
_entity_poly.pdbx_seq_one_letter_code
_entity_poly.pdbx_strand_id
1 'polypeptide(L)'
;MAERFLVDEYKVLPQGLTHCDRLLGKFSCFLPGYKHDFELYPTISQLGEFHLDPAEVLRHRRKVVVEGREVWMTSDSDRVLIRVIHAMFRHNFLKLSDILDFLKLIETANRDEVMEKIDSARIGDAFIFYLASIERFLKTCQVEDSRFLDIQKAAQARFGRDRLSALRRDRLVLPYRIPTVAIMMLFLLKAGREAARARWRSSLSCLVAPSLMILDFMSAAVRAGGRGGVW
;
A
#
# COMPACT_ATOMS: atom_id res chain seq x y z
N MET A 1 1.43 24.00 -1.27
CA MET A 1 0.58 24.87 -0.43
C MET A 1 0.22 24.20 0.89
N ALA A 2 -0.36 22.99 0.88
CA ALA A 2 -0.69 22.25 2.09
C ALA A 2 0.52 21.88 2.98
N GLU A 3 1.64 21.46 2.38
CA GLU A 3 2.87 21.15 3.13
C GLU A 3 3.40 22.36 3.92
N ARG A 4 3.59 23.51 3.26
CA ARG A 4 4.03 24.74 3.92
C ARG A 4 3.09 25.13 5.05
N PHE A 5 1.78 25.08 4.82
CA PHE A 5 0.80 25.34 5.87
C PHE A 5 0.95 24.39 7.08
N LEU A 6 1.14 23.10 6.85
CA LEU A 6 1.32 22.12 7.94
C LEU A 6 2.65 22.33 8.69
N VAL A 7 3.74 22.65 7.99
CA VAL A 7 5.05 22.88 8.60
C VAL A 7 5.11 24.22 9.33
N ASP A 8 4.63 25.29 8.68
CA ASP A 8 4.76 26.65 9.17
C ASP A 8 3.76 26.97 10.28
N GLU A 9 2.50 26.54 10.15
CA GLU A 9 1.44 26.84 11.13
C GLU A 9 1.30 25.75 12.19
N TYR A 10 1.24 24.49 11.77
CA TYR A 10 0.98 23.36 12.69
C TYR A 10 2.26 22.74 13.28
N LYS A 11 3.43 23.24 12.88
CA LYS A 11 4.75 22.81 13.37
C LYS A 11 4.92 21.28 13.33
N VAL A 12 4.36 20.65 12.30
CA VAL A 12 4.42 19.18 12.15
C VAL A 12 5.84 18.71 11.92
N LEU A 13 6.12 17.47 12.30
CA LEU A 13 7.40 16.81 12.00
C LEU A 13 7.26 15.97 10.73
N PRO A 14 7.92 16.34 9.61
CA PRO A 14 7.89 15.54 8.39
C PRO A 14 8.55 14.18 8.61
N GLN A 15 7.98 13.14 8.01
CA GLN A 15 8.57 11.81 8.04
C GLN A 15 9.65 11.62 6.98
N GLY A 16 10.54 10.66 7.25
CA GLY A 16 11.47 10.15 6.26
C GLY A 16 10.73 9.49 5.09
N LEU A 17 11.01 9.95 3.88
CA LEU A 17 10.43 9.42 2.65
C LEU A 17 11.48 8.61 1.87
N THR A 18 11.04 7.51 1.25
CA THR A 18 11.85 6.75 0.29
C THR A 18 12.13 7.58 -0.96
N HIS A 19 13.13 7.20 -1.75
CA HIS A 19 13.38 7.86 -3.04
C HIS A 19 12.17 7.75 -3.98
N CYS A 20 11.46 6.63 -3.94
CA CYS A 20 10.20 6.44 -4.65
C CYS A 20 9.11 7.44 -4.20
N ASP A 21 8.98 7.66 -2.89
CA ASP A 21 8.00 8.60 -2.34
C ASP A 21 8.33 10.06 -2.71
N ARG A 22 9.62 10.42 -2.69
CA ARG A 22 10.08 11.76 -3.10
C ARG A 22 9.83 12.04 -4.57
N LEU A 23 10.04 11.06 -5.44
CA LEU A 23 9.76 11.20 -6.87
C LEU A 23 8.28 11.53 -7.14
N LEU A 24 7.37 11.08 -6.27
CA LEU A 24 5.94 11.35 -6.35
C LEU A 24 5.51 12.64 -5.63
N GLY A 25 6.46 13.37 -5.04
CA GLY A 25 6.17 14.54 -4.22
C GLY A 25 5.28 14.20 -3.01
N LYS A 26 5.36 12.96 -2.49
CA LYS A 26 4.58 12.60 -1.30
C LYS A 26 5.02 13.45 -0.12
N PHE A 27 4.05 13.70 0.75
CA PHE A 27 4.28 14.33 2.05
C PHE A 27 3.60 13.48 3.11
N SER A 28 4.25 13.36 4.27
CA SER A 28 3.71 12.66 5.43
C SER A 28 4.33 13.28 6.67
N CYS A 29 3.52 13.45 7.71
CA CYS A 29 3.95 14.07 8.95
C CYS A 29 3.13 13.57 10.14
N PHE A 30 3.68 13.75 11.33
CA PHE A 30 2.94 13.57 12.58
C PHE A 30 2.49 14.92 13.13
N LEU A 31 1.23 14.99 13.57
CA LEU A 31 0.72 16.15 14.30
C LEU A 31 1.20 16.10 15.76
N PRO A 32 1.79 17.19 16.26
CA PRO A 32 2.14 17.29 17.67
C PRO A 32 0.88 17.43 18.54
N GLY A 33 1.01 17.11 19.83
CA GLY A 33 -0.03 17.39 20.84
C GLY A 33 -1.08 16.28 21.04
N TYR A 34 -1.00 15.16 20.32
CA TYR A 34 -1.86 14.00 20.52
C TYR A 34 -1.19 12.96 21.43
N LYS A 35 -2.01 12.26 22.24
CA LYS A 35 -1.54 11.16 23.11
C LYS A 35 -0.92 10.00 22.32
N HIS A 36 -1.41 9.79 21.10
CA HIS A 36 -0.94 8.78 20.16
C HIS A 36 -0.49 9.45 18.87
N ASP A 37 0.41 8.80 18.14
CA ASP A 37 0.91 9.27 16.85
C ASP A 37 -0.26 9.52 15.89
N PHE A 38 -0.46 10.79 15.52
CA PHE A 38 -1.49 11.21 14.57
C PHE A 38 -0.82 11.54 13.24
N GLU A 39 -0.89 10.61 12.29
CA GLU A 39 -0.22 10.73 11.01
C GLU A 39 -1.14 11.31 9.92
N LEU A 40 -0.63 12.27 9.14
CA LEU A 40 -1.32 12.78 7.96
C LEU A 40 -0.72 12.26 6.66
N TYR A 41 -1.63 11.86 5.77
CA TYR A 41 -1.35 11.45 4.41
C TYR A 41 -2.21 12.24 3.43
N PRO A 42 -1.71 13.37 2.91
CA PRO A 42 -2.44 14.17 1.92
C PRO A 42 -2.56 13.45 0.58
N THR A 43 -1.71 12.46 0.33
CA THR A 43 -1.65 11.76 -0.95
C THR A 43 -1.33 10.29 -0.71
N ILE A 44 -2.16 9.41 -1.28
CA ILE A 44 -1.90 7.97 -1.30
C ILE A 44 -1.59 7.61 -2.74
N SER A 45 -0.31 7.36 -2.99
CA SER A 45 0.18 7.06 -4.33
C SER A 45 1.27 5.99 -4.29
N GLN A 46 1.66 5.54 -5.46
CA GLN A 46 2.74 4.61 -5.74
C GLN A 46 3.38 5.03 -7.06
N LEU A 47 4.57 4.53 -7.39
CA LEU A 47 5.21 4.90 -8.66
C LEU A 47 4.31 4.51 -9.84
N GLY A 48 4.22 5.41 -10.82
CA GLY A 48 3.20 5.42 -11.87
C GLY A 48 2.36 6.71 -11.81
N GLU A 49 1.21 6.71 -12.46
CA GLU A 49 0.23 7.79 -12.35
C GLU A 49 -0.45 7.81 -10.96
N PHE A 50 -1.08 8.93 -10.59
CA PHE A 50 -1.86 9.00 -9.37
C PHE A 50 -3.10 8.10 -9.51
N HIS A 51 -3.15 7.03 -8.71
CA HIS A 51 -4.15 5.96 -8.84
C HIS A 51 -5.23 5.97 -7.76
N LEU A 52 -5.10 6.84 -6.77
CA LEU A 52 -6.17 7.17 -5.83
C LEU A 52 -6.43 8.67 -5.94
N ASP A 53 -7.56 9.05 -6.54
CA ASP A 53 -7.98 10.44 -6.63
C ASP A 53 -8.57 10.87 -5.27
N PRO A 54 -7.99 11.87 -4.58
CA PRO A 54 -8.53 12.39 -3.34
C PRO A 54 -9.99 12.86 -3.48
N ALA A 55 -10.40 13.36 -4.64
CA ALA A 55 -11.79 13.78 -4.88
C ALA A 55 -12.75 12.59 -4.85
N GLU A 56 -12.35 11.44 -5.41
CA GLU A 56 -13.14 10.20 -5.36
C GLU A 56 -13.19 9.63 -3.93
N VAL A 57 -12.07 9.66 -3.19
CA VAL A 57 -12.06 9.24 -1.77
C VAL A 57 -12.98 10.11 -0.94
N LEU A 58 -12.95 11.43 -1.16
CA LEU A 58 -13.85 12.36 -0.49
C LEU A 58 -15.30 12.14 -0.91
N ARG A 59 -15.59 11.72 -2.14
CA ARG A 59 -16.96 11.44 -2.60
C ARG A 59 -17.53 10.18 -1.95
N HIS A 60 -16.73 9.13 -1.81
CA HIS A 60 -17.16 7.83 -1.30
C HIS A 60 -17.00 7.66 0.21
N ARG A 61 -16.52 8.68 0.92
CA ARG A 61 -16.40 8.65 2.39
C ARG A 61 -17.75 8.38 3.05
N ARG A 62 -17.71 7.68 4.18
CA ARG A 62 -18.87 7.32 5.00
C ARG A 62 -18.81 7.99 6.37
N LYS A 63 -19.96 8.27 6.95
CA LYS A 63 -20.08 8.67 8.36
C LYS A 63 -20.08 7.43 9.22
N VAL A 64 -19.28 7.43 10.28
CA VAL A 64 -19.23 6.37 11.29
C VAL A 64 -19.29 7.01 12.66
N VAL A 65 -19.97 6.36 13.60
CA VAL A 65 -19.96 6.78 14.99
C VAL A 65 -18.81 6.09 15.71
N VAL A 66 -17.86 6.87 16.22
CA VAL A 66 -16.72 6.41 17.01
C VAL A 66 -16.77 7.11 18.36
N GLU A 67 -16.82 6.35 19.46
CA GLU A 67 -16.90 6.90 20.83
C GLU A 67 -18.05 7.93 20.98
N GLY A 68 -19.20 7.65 20.37
CA GLY A 68 -20.38 8.53 20.39
C GLY A 68 -20.28 9.78 19.49
N ARG A 69 -19.20 9.95 18.73
CA ARG A 69 -19.00 11.09 17.82
C ARG A 69 -19.10 10.66 16.37
N GLU A 70 -19.81 11.44 15.56
CA GLU A 70 -19.86 11.23 14.13
C GLU A 70 -18.57 11.72 13.47
N VAL A 71 -17.88 10.83 12.76
CA VAL A 71 -16.64 11.12 12.03
C VAL A 71 -16.74 10.64 10.59
N TRP A 72 -16.04 11.33 9.70
CA TRP A 72 -15.89 10.90 8.31
C TRP A 72 -14.76 9.89 8.20
N MET A 73 -15.06 8.73 7.61
CA MET A 73 -14.10 7.68 7.31
C MET A 73 -14.09 7.37 5.82
N THR A 74 -12.94 6.99 5.30
CA THR A 74 -12.80 6.45 3.94
C THR A 74 -13.68 5.20 3.77
N SER A 75 -14.19 4.97 2.55
CA SER A 75 -14.97 3.76 2.24
C SER A 75 -14.15 2.49 2.48
N ASP A 76 -14.79 1.37 2.78
CA ASP A 76 -14.03 0.12 3.02
C ASP A 76 -13.34 -0.39 1.75
N SER A 77 -13.95 -0.18 0.57
CA SER A 77 -13.34 -0.46 -0.73
C SER A 77 -12.07 0.36 -0.98
N ASP A 78 -12.08 1.66 -0.63
CA ASP A 78 -10.89 2.50 -0.69
C ASP A 78 -9.85 2.08 0.36
N ARG A 79 -10.27 1.73 1.59
CA ARG A 79 -9.36 1.26 2.64
C ARG A 79 -8.64 -0.03 2.24
N VAL A 80 -9.30 -0.94 1.51
CA VAL A 80 -8.67 -2.12 0.91
C VAL A 80 -7.57 -1.71 -0.08
N LEU A 81 -7.85 -0.80 -1.02
CA LEU A 81 -6.86 -0.31 -1.98
C LEU A 81 -5.65 0.34 -1.26
N ILE A 82 -5.92 1.21 -0.28
CA ILE A 82 -4.90 1.89 0.52
C ILE A 82 -4.02 0.88 1.25
N ARG A 83 -4.61 -0.14 1.87
CA ARG A 83 -3.88 -1.20 2.60
C ARG A 83 -2.94 -1.97 1.67
N VAL A 84 -3.40 -2.35 0.48
CA VAL A 84 -2.57 -3.04 -0.52
C VAL A 84 -1.42 -2.14 -0.96
N ILE A 85 -1.68 -0.85 -1.23
CA ILE A 85 -0.64 0.10 -1.62
C ILE A 85 0.42 0.25 -0.51
N HIS A 86 -0.02 0.43 0.73
CA HIS A 86 0.85 0.60 1.88
C HIS A 86 1.69 -0.65 2.15
N ALA A 87 1.09 -1.84 2.09
CA ALA A 87 1.81 -3.09 2.29
C ALA A 87 2.85 -3.34 1.19
N MET A 88 2.46 -3.18 -0.07
CA MET A 88 3.26 -3.62 -1.23
C MET A 88 4.27 -2.60 -1.73
N PHE A 89 4.01 -1.31 -1.54
CA PHE A 89 4.81 -0.24 -2.16
C PHE A 89 5.32 0.82 -1.18
N ARG A 90 4.94 0.77 0.10
CA ARG A 90 5.44 1.68 1.13
C ARG A 90 6.24 0.96 2.20
N HIS A 91 5.58 0.10 2.97
CA HIS A 91 6.20 -0.55 4.13
C HIS A 91 6.93 -1.84 3.76
N ASN A 92 6.55 -2.50 2.67
CA ASN A 92 7.19 -3.72 2.18
C ASN A 92 7.15 -4.88 3.20
N PHE A 93 6.18 -4.87 4.11
CA PHE A 93 5.92 -5.94 5.05
C PHE A 93 4.42 -6.05 5.38
N LEU A 94 4.03 -7.19 5.95
CA LEU A 94 2.70 -7.43 6.50
C LEU A 94 2.79 -7.72 8.00
N LYS A 95 2.11 -6.92 8.83
CA LYS A 95 1.94 -7.23 10.27
C LYS A 95 0.71 -8.11 10.47
N LEU A 96 0.61 -8.77 11.62
CA LEU A 96 -0.60 -9.53 12.00
C LEU A 96 -1.84 -8.63 11.99
N SER A 97 -1.72 -7.42 12.53
CA SER A 97 -2.80 -6.42 12.55
C SER A 97 -3.27 -6.05 11.14
N ASP A 98 -2.38 -6.01 10.15
CA ASP A 98 -2.77 -5.71 8.76
C ASP A 98 -3.61 -6.83 8.17
N ILE A 99 -3.29 -8.09 8.51
CA ILE A 99 -4.04 -9.26 8.05
C ILE A 99 -5.43 -9.27 8.67
N LEU A 100 -5.53 -9.08 10.00
CA LEU A 100 -6.80 -9.08 10.72
C LEU A 100 -7.70 -7.91 10.27
N ASP A 101 -7.13 -6.70 10.13
CA ASP A 101 -7.87 -5.54 9.63
C ASP A 101 -8.33 -5.76 8.18
N PHE A 102 -7.51 -6.38 7.33
CA PHE A 102 -7.91 -6.71 5.96
C PHE A 102 -9.10 -7.66 5.92
N LEU A 103 -9.10 -8.72 6.73
CA LEU A 103 -10.25 -9.63 6.82
C LEU A 103 -11.52 -8.87 7.26
N LYS A 104 -11.38 -7.98 8.25
CA LYS A 104 -12.52 -7.18 8.71
C LYS A 104 -13.03 -6.21 7.64
N LEU A 105 -12.13 -5.60 6.86
CA LEU A 105 -12.48 -4.68 5.79
C LEU A 105 -13.28 -5.36 4.67
N ILE A 106 -12.88 -6.58 4.28
CA ILE A 106 -13.54 -7.27 3.15
C ILE A 106 -14.94 -7.78 3.51
N GLU A 107 -15.30 -7.89 4.79
CA GLU A 107 -16.67 -8.21 5.22
C GLU A 107 -17.69 -7.20 4.68
N THR A 108 -17.36 -5.91 4.72
CA THR A 108 -18.26 -4.81 4.35
C THR A 108 -17.92 -4.14 3.02
N ALA A 109 -16.70 -4.35 2.50
CA ALA A 109 -16.31 -3.80 1.21
C ALA A 109 -17.14 -4.42 0.06
N ASN A 110 -17.47 -3.59 -0.92
CA ASN A 110 -18.07 -4.08 -2.16
C ASN A 110 -16.97 -4.76 -3.00
N ARG A 111 -17.13 -6.05 -3.25
CA ARG A 111 -16.14 -6.87 -3.96
C ARG A 111 -15.85 -6.33 -5.36
N ASP A 112 -16.88 -5.98 -6.12
CA ASP A 112 -16.72 -5.59 -7.52
C ASP A 112 -16.07 -4.19 -7.61
N GLU A 113 -16.44 -3.30 -6.69
CA GLU A 113 -15.79 -1.99 -6.52
C GLU A 113 -14.31 -2.13 -6.14
N VAL A 114 -13.97 -3.06 -5.23
CA VAL A 114 -12.56 -3.37 -4.90
C VAL A 114 -11.81 -3.82 -6.15
N MET A 115 -12.37 -4.74 -6.95
CA MET A 115 -11.73 -5.21 -8.17
C MET A 115 -11.53 -4.09 -9.19
N GLU A 116 -12.53 -3.22 -9.36
CA GLU A 116 -12.45 -2.06 -10.23
C GLU A 116 -11.38 -1.07 -9.78
N LYS A 117 -11.30 -0.77 -8.48
CA LYS A 117 -10.26 0.12 -7.91
C LYS A 117 -8.86 -0.47 -8.09
N ILE A 118 -8.67 -1.76 -7.83
CA ILE A 118 -7.37 -2.45 -8.02
C ILE A 118 -6.95 -2.44 -9.50
N ASP A 119 -7.89 -2.69 -10.41
CA ASP A 119 -7.64 -2.64 -11.86
C ASP A 119 -7.34 -1.22 -12.32
N SER A 120 -8.09 -0.23 -11.86
CA SER A 120 -7.87 1.20 -12.16
C SER A 120 -6.51 1.67 -11.66
N ALA A 121 -6.07 1.16 -10.50
CA ALA A 121 -4.75 1.41 -9.93
C ALA A 121 -3.61 0.62 -10.57
N ARG A 122 -3.93 -0.36 -11.42
CA ARG A 122 -2.96 -1.20 -12.14
C ARG A 122 -2.07 -2.04 -11.24
N ILE A 123 -2.63 -2.49 -10.12
CA ILE A 123 -1.90 -3.29 -9.13
C ILE A 123 -2.43 -4.70 -8.98
N GLY A 124 -3.13 -5.23 -9.99
CA GLY A 124 -3.65 -6.59 -9.97
C GLY A 124 -2.60 -7.65 -9.60
N ASP A 125 -1.35 -7.52 -10.06
CA ASP A 125 -0.28 -8.48 -9.68
C ASP A 125 0.09 -8.36 -8.20
N ALA A 126 0.18 -7.13 -7.69
CA ALA A 126 0.49 -6.87 -6.29
C ALA A 126 -0.66 -7.32 -5.39
N PHE A 127 -1.90 -7.14 -5.83
CA PHE A 127 -3.08 -7.60 -5.11
C PHE A 127 -3.15 -9.12 -5.03
N ILE A 128 -2.91 -9.81 -6.15
CA ILE A 128 -2.80 -11.28 -6.17
C ILE A 128 -1.67 -11.77 -5.25
N PHE A 129 -0.50 -11.13 -5.31
CA PHE A 129 0.62 -11.48 -4.45
C PHE A 129 0.32 -11.26 -2.97
N TYR A 130 -0.36 -10.15 -2.65
CA TYR A 130 -0.83 -9.78 -1.30
C TYR A 130 -1.81 -10.82 -0.76
N LEU A 131 -2.86 -11.15 -1.52
CA LEU A 131 -3.85 -12.17 -1.13
C LEU A 131 -3.20 -13.52 -0.91
N ALA A 132 -2.37 -14.00 -1.84
CA ALA A 132 -1.70 -15.29 -1.65
C ALA A 132 -0.68 -15.27 -0.49
N SER A 133 -0.19 -14.10 -0.07
CA SER A 133 0.62 -13.99 1.17
C SER A 133 -0.26 -14.10 2.43
N ILE A 134 -1.46 -13.52 2.42
CA ILE A 134 -2.45 -13.70 3.50
C ILE A 134 -2.95 -15.14 3.56
N GLU A 135 -3.26 -15.75 2.42
CA GLU A 135 -3.76 -17.14 2.36
C GLU A 135 -2.80 -18.12 3.04
N ARG A 136 -1.48 -17.94 2.84
CA ARG A 136 -0.47 -18.75 3.53
C ARG A 136 -0.56 -18.62 5.06
N PHE A 137 -0.82 -17.42 5.56
CA PHE A 137 -1.02 -17.18 6.98
C PHE A 137 -2.28 -17.86 7.49
N LEU A 138 -3.41 -17.67 6.82
CA LEU A 138 -4.68 -18.30 7.21
C LEU A 138 -4.58 -19.82 7.21
N LYS A 139 -3.97 -20.42 6.19
CA LYS A 139 -3.72 -21.87 6.12
C LYS A 139 -2.83 -22.37 7.27
N THR A 140 -1.77 -21.63 7.61
CA THR A 140 -0.88 -21.98 8.73
C THR A 140 -1.63 -21.95 10.06
N CYS A 141 -2.53 -20.98 10.22
CA CYS A 141 -3.39 -20.84 11.40
C CYS A 141 -4.64 -21.72 11.36
N GLN A 142 -4.85 -22.52 10.30
CA GLN A 142 -6.05 -23.33 10.10
C GLN A 142 -7.36 -22.51 10.16
N VAL A 143 -7.30 -21.27 9.67
CA VAL A 143 -8.45 -20.36 9.59
C VAL A 143 -9.01 -20.42 8.18
N GLU A 144 -10.31 -20.70 8.09
CA GLU A 144 -11.08 -20.59 6.85
C GLU A 144 -11.95 -19.33 6.90
N ASP A 145 -11.85 -18.50 5.87
CA ASP A 145 -12.65 -17.29 5.73
C ASP A 145 -13.32 -17.27 4.34
N SER A 146 -14.64 -17.40 4.33
CA SER A 146 -15.42 -17.51 3.09
C SER A 146 -15.37 -16.23 2.26
N ARG A 147 -15.31 -15.07 2.92
CA ARG A 147 -15.25 -13.77 2.26
C ARG A 147 -13.89 -13.53 1.64
N PHE A 148 -12.83 -13.95 2.32
CA PHE A 148 -11.48 -13.97 1.78
C PHE A 148 -11.40 -14.86 0.54
N LEU A 149 -11.97 -16.08 0.58
CA LEU A 149 -11.99 -16.98 -0.57
C LEU A 149 -12.78 -16.39 -1.76
N ASP A 150 -13.89 -15.70 -1.52
CA ASP A 150 -14.65 -15.00 -2.57
C ASP A 150 -13.82 -13.87 -3.22
N ILE A 151 -13.19 -13.01 -2.42
CA ILE A 151 -12.28 -11.97 -2.89
C ILE A 151 -11.11 -12.57 -3.67
N GLN A 152 -10.53 -13.67 -3.18
CA GLN A 152 -9.43 -14.36 -3.84
C GLN A 152 -9.82 -14.93 -5.19
N LYS A 153 -10.97 -15.62 -5.28
CA LYS A 153 -11.49 -16.16 -6.54
C LYS A 153 -11.78 -15.06 -7.55
N ALA A 154 -12.43 -13.98 -7.13
CA ALA A 154 -12.71 -12.84 -8.00
C ALA A 154 -11.43 -12.16 -8.50
N ALA A 155 -10.44 -11.99 -7.62
CA ALA A 155 -9.14 -11.45 -8.00
C ALA A 155 -8.44 -12.36 -9.02
N GLN A 156 -8.41 -13.68 -8.79
CA GLN A 156 -7.77 -14.64 -9.70
C GLN A 156 -8.48 -14.69 -11.06
N ALA A 157 -9.81 -14.60 -11.09
CA ALA A 157 -10.58 -14.55 -12.32
C ALA A 157 -10.26 -13.29 -13.13
N ARG A 158 -10.06 -12.14 -12.48
CA ARG A 158 -9.81 -10.85 -13.14
C ARG A 158 -8.34 -10.62 -13.52
N PHE A 159 -7.41 -10.97 -12.64
CA PHE A 159 -5.99 -10.63 -12.76
C PHE A 159 -5.09 -11.84 -13.09
N GLY A 160 -5.65 -13.05 -13.03
CA GLY A 160 -4.93 -14.29 -13.24
C GLY A 160 -4.27 -14.84 -11.97
N ARG A 161 -3.35 -15.79 -12.18
CA ARG A 161 -2.63 -16.47 -11.09
C ARG A 161 -1.43 -15.65 -10.62
N ASP A 162 -0.99 -15.95 -9.40
CA ASP A 162 0.23 -15.38 -8.85
C ASP A 162 1.49 -15.87 -9.56
N ARG A 163 2.09 -14.99 -10.35
CA ARG A 163 3.31 -15.25 -11.13
C ARG A 163 4.58 -15.12 -10.30
N LEU A 164 4.51 -14.51 -9.12
CA LEU A 164 5.66 -14.22 -8.27
C LEU A 164 5.71 -15.13 -7.04
N SER A 165 4.95 -16.23 -7.05
CA SER A 165 4.85 -17.18 -5.95
C SER A 165 6.21 -17.76 -5.55
N ALA A 166 7.07 -18.05 -6.52
CA ALA A 166 8.44 -18.54 -6.32
C ALA A 166 9.38 -17.54 -5.63
N LEU A 167 9.04 -16.24 -5.65
CA LEU A 167 9.85 -15.20 -5.01
C LEU A 167 9.49 -14.98 -3.54
N ARG A 168 8.50 -15.70 -3.00
CA ARG A 168 8.15 -15.62 -1.58
C ARG A 168 9.24 -16.21 -0.70
N ARG A 169 9.29 -15.76 0.56
CA ARG A 169 10.10 -16.41 1.58
C ARG A 169 9.35 -17.60 2.18
N ASP A 170 10.07 -18.71 2.35
CA ASP A 170 9.51 -19.92 2.93
C ASP A 170 9.14 -19.75 4.40
N ARG A 171 9.90 -18.95 5.15
CA ARG A 171 9.60 -18.66 6.57
C ARG A 171 8.53 -17.57 6.67
N LEU A 172 7.32 -17.96 7.01
CA LEU A 172 6.20 -17.07 7.31
C LEU A 172 6.31 -16.50 8.74
N VAL A 173 7.32 -15.66 8.97
CA VAL A 173 7.52 -14.96 10.25
C VAL A 173 6.89 -13.58 10.16
N LEU A 174 6.06 -13.20 11.14
CA LEU A 174 5.48 -11.87 11.22
C LEU A 174 6.40 -10.90 12.01
N PRO A 175 6.60 -9.65 11.54
CA PRO A 175 6.08 -9.08 10.30
C PRO A 175 6.70 -9.75 9.06
N TYR A 176 5.85 -10.19 8.13
CA TYR A 176 6.29 -10.87 6.91
C TYR A 176 6.85 -9.84 5.97
N ARG A 177 8.18 -9.79 5.87
CA ARG A 177 8.88 -8.92 4.92
C ARG A 177 8.69 -9.44 3.50
N ILE A 178 8.08 -8.61 2.67
CA ILE A 178 7.93 -8.91 1.26
C ILE A 178 9.33 -8.88 0.61
N PRO A 179 9.72 -9.93 -0.13
CA PRO A 179 11.04 -9.98 -0.74
C PRO A 179 11.26 -8.83 -1.71
N THR A 180 12.37 -8.10 -1.57
CA THR A 180 12.70 -6.92 -2.39
C THR A 180 12.65 -7.23 -3.89
N VAL A 181 13.12 -8.42 -4.29
CA VAL A 181 13.06 -8.87 -5.69
C VAL A 181 11.61 -8.99 -6.18
N ALA A 182 10.69 -9.47 -5.34
CA ALA A 182 9.27 -9.53 -5.69
C ALA A 182 8.70 -8.12 -5.90
N ILE A 183 9.05 -7.15 -5.06
CA ILE A 183 8.60 -5.75 -5.21
C ILE A 183 9.17 -5.11 -6.49
N MET A 184 10.46 -5.33 -6.78
CA MET A 184 11.07 -4.88 -8.03
C MET A 184 10.33 -5.45 -9.24
N MET A 185 10.02 -6.75 -9.22
CA MET A 185 9.24 -7.38 -10.29
C MET A 185 7.82 -6.81 -10.40
N LEU A 186 7.16 -6.50 -9.27
CA LEU A 186 5.84 -5.85 -9.30
C LEU A 186 5.89 -4.47 -9.97
N PHE A 187 6.93 -3.67 -9.70
CA PHE A 187 7.11 -2.38 -10.39
C PHE A 187 7.38 -2.57 -11.89
N LEU A 188 8.19 -3.56 -12.29
CA LEU A 188 8.45 -3.85 -13.70
C LEU A 188 7.20 -4.35 -14.44
N LEU A 189 6.41 -5.23 -13.81
CA LEU A 189 5.13 -5.68 -14.35
C LEU A 189 4.14 -4.52 -14.50
N LYS A 190 4.09 -3.63 -13.50
CA LYS A 190 3.31 -2.40 -13.58
C LYS A 190 3.80 -1.52 -14.73
N ALA A 191 5.11 -1.32 -14.89
CA ALA A 191 5.68 -0.54 -15.98
C ALA A 191 5.24 -1.06 -17.36
N GLY A 192 5.25 -2.39 -17.55
CA GLY A 192 4.76 -3.01 -18.78
C GLY A 192 3.27 -2.76 -19.02
N ARG A 193 2.43 -2.83 -17.99
CA ARG A 193 0.98 -2.53 -18.09
C ARG A 193 0.69 -1.08 -18.42
N GLU A 194 1.47 -0.15 -17.87
CA GLU A 194 1.36 1.28 -18.17
C GLU A 194 1.79 1.56 -19.62
N ALA A 195 2.90 0.96 -20.08
CA ALA A 195 3.36 1.06 -21.47
C ALA A 195 2.33 0.51 -22.46
N ALA A 196 1.70 -0.62 -22.15
CA ALA A 196 0.65 -1.23 -22.99
C ALA A 196 -0.59 -0.33 -23.17
N ARG A 197 -0.79 0.68 -22.32
CA ARG A 197 -1.85 1.71 -22.47
C ARG A 197 -1.31 3.09 -22.89
N ALA A 198 -0.13 3.14 -23.50
CA ALA A 198 0.54 4.36 -23.96
C ALA A 198 0.84 5.40 -22.85
N ARG A 199 0.92 4.97 -21.59
CA ARG A 199 1.26 5.83 -20.44
C ARG A 199 2.76 5.82 -20.18
N TRP A 200 3.51 6.38 -21.12
CA TRP A 200 4.98 6.31 -21.12
C TRP A 200 5.62 6.95 -19.89
N ARG A 201 5.09 8.08 -19.41
CA ARG A 201 5.59 8.75 -18.19
C ARG A 201 5.42 7.86 -16.96
N SER A 202 4.24 7.28 -16.79
CA SER A 202 3.91 6.33 -15.72
C SER A 202 4.82 5.10 -15.75
N SER A 203 5.00 4.54 -16.96
CA SER A 203 5.87 3.40 -17.19
C SER A 203 7.33 3.70 -16.82
N LEU A 204 7.88 4.82 -17.28
CA LEU A 204 9.25 5.24 -16.95
C LEU A 204 9.45 5.42 -15.44
N SER A 205 8.49 6.05 -14.74
CA SER A 205 8.52 6.18 -13.28
C SER A 205 8.54 4.82 -12.57
N CYS A 206 7.86 3.81 -13.12
CA CYS A 206 7.90 2.45 -12.57
C CYS A 206 9.21 1.73 -12.91
N LEU A 207 9.79 1.96 -14.09
CA LEU A 207 11.06 1.34 -14.51
C LEU A 207 12.24 1.79 -13.67
N VAL A 208 12.23 3.03 -13.15
CA VAL A 208 13.29 3.52 -12.26
C VAL A 208 13.18 3.01 -10.83
N ALA A 209 12.04 2.42 -10.44
CA ALA A 209 11.78 1.97 -9.07
C ALA A 209 12.87 1.03 -8.52
N PRO A 210 13.36 0.00 -9.25
CA PRO A 210 14.41 -0.88 -8.73
C PRO A 210 15.69 -0.11 -8.36
N SER A 211 16.10 0.85 -9.20
CA SER A 211 17.28 1.69 -8.93
C SER A 211 17.06 2.58 -7.70
N LEU A 212 15.88 3.18 -7.56
CA LEU A 212 15.53 4.00 -6.39
C LEU A 212 15.52 3.18 -5.10
N MET A 213 15.01 1.95 -5.15
CA MET A 213 15.03 1.01 -4.01
C MET A 213 16.45 0.61 -3.60
N ILE A 214 17.37 0.45 -4.56
CA ILE A 214 18.79 0.20 -4.27
C ILE A 214 19.41 1.43 -3.58
N LEU A 215 19.10 2.64 -4.05
CA LEU A 215 19.54 3.88 -3.40
C LEU A 215 19.00 4.02 -1.98
N ASP A 216 17.75 3.64 -1.73
CA ASP A 216 17.18 3.58 -0.38
C ASP A 216 17.96 2.62 0.52
N PHE A 217 18.28 1.42 0.03
CA PHE A 217 19.10 0.46 0.77
C PHE A 217 20.51 1.00 1.08
N MET A 218 21.18 1.60 0.09
CA MET A 218 22.49 2.21 0.28
C MET A 218 22.44 3.36 1.28
N SER A 219 21.44 4.23 1.17
CA SER A 219 21.23 5.36 2.09
C SER A 219 20.98 4.87 3.52
N ALA A 220 20.19 3.80 3.68
CA ALA A 220 19.94 3.18 4.97
C ALA A 220 21.20 2.52 5.55
N ALA A 221 22.01 1.83 4.73
CA ALA A 221 23.26 1.23 5.16
C ALA A 221 24.28 2.29 5.65
N VAL A 222 24.38 3.42 4.93
CA VAL A 222 25.23 4.55 5.33
C VAL A 222 24.74 5.19 6.64
N ARG A 223 23.42 5.36 6.82
CA ARG A 223 22.83 5.88 8.06
C ARG A 223 22.96 4.91 9.24
N ALA A 224 22.80 3.61 9.02
CA ALA A 224 22.96 2.59 10.05
C ALA A 224 24.43 2.49 10.55
N GLY A 225 25.40 2.84 9.70
CA GLY A 225 26.80 3.03 10.10
C GLY A 225 27.07 4.30 10.93
N GLY A 226 26.07 5.18 11.09
CA GLY A 226 26.15 6.43 11.83
C GLY A 226 24.84 6.75 12.55
N ARG A 227 24.59 6.05 13.66
CA ARG A 227 23.39 6.12 14.53
C ARG A 227 22.09 5.62 13.89
N GLY A 228 21.66 4.47 14.40
CA GLY A 228 20.46 3.75 13.98
C GLY A 228 19.18 4.57 14.01
N GLY A 229 18.37 4.36 12.98
CA GLY A 229 17.02 4.90 12.85
C GLY A 229 16.16 3.95 12.03
N VAL A 230 15.28 3.26 12.76
CA VAL A 230 13.98 2.65 12.47
C VAL A 230 13.51 2.57 10.99
N TRP A 231 13.09 1.35 10.60
CA TRP A 231 12.19 1.05 9.47
C TRP A 231 10.74 1.02 9.94
#